data_AF-A0A3B3I9E7-F1
#
_entry.id   AF-A0A3B3I9E7-F1
#
_cell.length_a   1.000
_cell.length_b   1.000
_cell.length_c   1.000
_cell.angle_alpha   90.00
_cell.angle_beta   90.00
_cell.angle_gamma   90.00
#
_symmetry.space_group_name_H-M   'P 1'
#
loop_
_entity.id
_entity.type
_entity.pdbx_description
1 polymer ?
#
loop_
_entity_poly.entity_id
_entity_poly.type
_entity_poly.pdbx_seq_one_letter_code
_entity_poly.pdbx_strand_id
1 'polypeptide(L)'
;MMTQEACPHRSHVQSSENPHVYKVGIHGWRKRCLYFFVLLLMFLILINLALTIWILKVMKFTIDGMGNLRITEKGLKLEGDSEFLQTLYAKEIQSKPGRPLFLQSSRNISVNVVNGNKQLLTQLVTGSSGFRAQGRMFEVKSTSGNLLFSADEQEVVVGAERLRVTGAEGAVFSKSVETPHVRAEPFKELRLESPTRSLLMEAPKGVEIQAEAGDIRAICRNELRLESKDGEIALDAQWIRLLRLPEGKASTGSLSSGTRQTVYEDRSESERIPTETARAGR
;
A
#
# COMPACT_ATOMS: atom_id res chain seq x y z
N MET A 1 74.70 -70.26 -87.93
CA MET A 1 75.79 -71.16 -87.47
C MET A 1 75.42 -71.65 -86.09
N MET A 2 75.39 -72.98 -85.93
CA MET A 2 75.81 -73.79 -84.75
C MET A 2 75.31 -73.32 -83.36
N THR A 3 74.76 -74.12 -82.46
CA THR A 3 74.69 -75.58 -82.21
C THR A 3 73.82 -75.69 -80.93
N GLN A 4 72.85 -76.61 -80.82
CA GLN A 4 73.02 -77.97 -80.27
C GLN A 4 73.41 -77.92 -78.78
N GLU A 5 72.57 -78.41 -77.85
CA GLU A 5 72.61 -79.74 -77.18
C GLU A 5 72.03 -79.44 -75.77
N ALA A 6 71.44 -80.29 -74.93
CA ALA A 6 70.91 -81.64 -74.94
C ALA A 6 70.20 -81.81 -73.57
N CYS A 7 69.21 -82.73 -73.51
CA CYS A 7 68.49 -83.21 -72.30
C CYS A 7 69.46 -83.91 -71.28
N PRO A 8 69.05 -84.49 -70.11
CA PRO A 8 67.71 -85.00 -69.76
C PRO A 8 67.30 -85.10 -68.26
N HIS A 9 66.10 -85.69 -68.08
CA HIS A 9 65.70 -86.64 -67.02
C HIS A 9 65.41 -86.13 -65.58
N ARG A 10 64.18 -86.33 -65.09
CA ARG A 10 63.79 -87.52 -64.28
C ARG A 10 62.39 -87.38 -63.62
N SER A 11 61.51 -88.28 -64.04
CA SER A 11 60.33 -88.91 -63.40
C SER A 11 59.72 -88.38 -62.09
N HIS A 12 58.40 -88.18 -62.17
CA HIS A 12 57.35 -88.91 -61.43
C HIS A 12 57.08 -88.54 -59.96
N VAL A 13 56.02 -87.77 -59.72
CA VAL A 13 54.97 -88.07 -58.73
C VAL A 13 53.65 -87.48 -59.23
N GLN A 14 52.72 -88.34 -59.67
CA GLN A 14 51.28 -88.03 -59.66
C GLN A 14 50.84 -88.07 -58.19
N SER A 15 50.48 -86.92 -57.64
CA SER A 15 49.58 -86.85 -56.49
C SER A 15 48.43 -85.92 -56.85
N SER A 16 47.27 -86.54 -56.91
CA SER A 16 45.97 -85.90 -57.00
C SER A 16 45.82 -84.89 -55.87
N GLU A 17 45.73 -83.60 -56.20
CA GLU A 17 44.85 -82.67 -55.49
C GLU A 17 44.73 -81.40 -56.31
N ASN A 18 43.56 -81.20 -56.91
CA ASN A 18 43.13 -79.89 -57.38
C ASN A 18 43.18 -78.96 -56.17
N PRO A 19 43.98 -77.87 -56.16
CA PRO A 19 43.60 -76.75 -55.34
C PRO A 19 42.40 -76.15 -56.06
N HIS A 20 41.21 -76.64 -55.69
CA HIS A 20 39.99 -75.89 -55.84
C HIS A 20 40.25 -74.54 -55.19
N VAL A 21 40.63 -73.58 -56.03
CA VAL A 21 40.52 -72.17 -55.72
C VAL A 21 39.05 -71.98 -55.42
N TYR A 22 38.70 -72.06 -54.14
CA TYR A 22 37.44 -71.58 -53.64
C TYR A 22 37.42 -70.07 -53.90
N LYS A 23 37.07 -69.69 -55.12
CA LYS A 23 36.24 -68.52 -55.34
C LYS A 23 35.00 -68.78 -54.51
N VAL A 24 35.03 -68.37 -53.24
CA VAL A 24 33.82 -68.16 -52.44
C VAL A 24 33.10 -66.98 -53.08
N GLY A 25 32.49 -67.27 -54.23
CA GLY A 25 31.56 -66.44 -54.95
C GLY A 25 30.26 -66.42 -54.17
N ILE A 26 30.24 -65.77 -53.01
CA ILE A 26 29.02 -65.13 -52.51
C ILE A 26 28.89 -63.84 -53.33
N HIS A 27 28.58 -64.03 -54.61
CA HIS A 27 28.42 -63.02 -55.63
C HIS A 27 26.93 -62.79 -55.83
N GLY A 28 26.50 -61.53 -55.80
CA GLY A 28 25.22 -61.14 -56.38
C GLY A 28 24.33 -60.31 -55.46
N TRP A 29 23.67 -60.93 -54.48
CA TRP A 29 22.45 -60.30 -53.93
C TRP A 29 22.50 -59.96 -52.43
N ARG A 30 23.07 -60.83 -51.58
CA ARG A 30 23.17 -60.56 -50.13
C ARG A 30 24.12 -59.39 -49.79
N LYS A 31 25.25 -59.28 -50.51
CA LYS A 31 26.17 -58.14 -50.37
C LYS A 31 25.52 -56.84 -50.85
N ARG A 32 24.80 -56.86 -51.99
CA ARG A 32 24.05 -55.69 -52.49
C ARG A 32 22.90 -55.28 -51.57
N CYS A 33 22.21 -56.25 -50.97
CA CYS A 33 21.20 -56.01 -49.95
C CYS A 33 21.81 -55.38 -48.69
N LEU A 34 22.98 -55.86 -48.24
CA LEU A 34 23.69 -55.26 -47.12
C LEU A 34 24.19 -53.84 -47.45
N TYR A 35 24.77 -53.60 -48.63
CA TYR A 35 25.16 -52.24 -49.05
C TYR A 35 23.95 -51.31 -49.19
N PHE A 36 22.83 -51.79 -49.72
CA PHE A 36 21.58 -51.03 -49.78
C PHE A 36 21.05 -50.72 -48.38
N PHE A 37 21.08 -51.68 -47.46
CA PHE A 37 20.67 -51.47 -46.07
C PHE A 37 21.59 -50.50 -45.34
N VAL A 38 22.90 -50.60 -45.52
CA VAL A 38 23.89 -49.65 -44.98
C VAL A 38 23.70 -48.26 -45.58
N LEU A 39 23.43 -48.15 -46.89
CA LEU A 39 23.16 -46.88 -47.56
C LEU A 39 21.85 -46.25 -47.07
N LEU A 40 20.79 -47.06 -46.94
CA LEU A 40 19.51 -46.64 -46.37
C LEU A 40 19.68 -46.18 -44.92
N LEU A 41 20.46 -46.91 -44.12
CA LEU A 41 20.80 -46.51 -42.75
C LEU A 41 21.57 -45.19 -42.73
N MET A 42 22.55 -45.02 -43.62
CA MET A 42 23.33 -43.78 -43.74
C MET A 42 22.43 -42.60 -44.14
N PHE A 43 21.50 -42.82 -45.06
CA PHE A 43 20.51 -41.83 -45.46
C PHE A 43 19.54 -41.47 -44.33
N LEU A 44 19.04 -42.45 -43.56
CA LEU A 44 18.24 -42.20 -42.37
C LEU A 44 19.02 -41.38 -41.34
N ILE A 45 20.31 -41.65 -41.15
CA ILE A 45 21.18 -40.84 -40.28
C ILE A 45 21.28 -39.41 -40.79
N LEU A 46 21.49 -39.20 -42.09
CA LEU A 46 21.55 -37.86 -42.68
C LEU A 46 20.23 -37.09 -42.53
N ILE A 47 19.08 -37.73 -42.75
CA ILE A 47 17.78 -37.11 -42.52
C ILE A 47 17.63 -36.75 -41.04
N ASN A 48 17.94 -37.66 -40.13
CA ASN A 48 17.83 -37.40 -38.69
C ASN A 48 18.77 -36.27 -38.24
N LEU A 49 19.98 -36.20 -38.80
CA LEU A 49 20.92 -35.11 -38.55
C LEU A 49 20.37 -33.78 -39.08
N ALA A 50 19.87 -33.75 -40.33
CA ALA A 50 19.29 -32.56 -40.93
C ALA A 50 18.06 -32.07 -40.14
N LEU A 51 17.19 -33.00 -39.72
CA LEU A 51 16.02 -32.70 -38.89
C LEU A 51 16.44 -32.12 -37.53
N THR A 52 17.49 -32.69 -36.91
CA THR A 52 18.04 -32.20 -35.64
C THR A 52 18.57 -30.78 -35.79
N ILE A 53 19.39 -30.51 -36.81
CA ILE A 53 19.92 -29.17 -37.09
C ILE A 53 18.78 -28.18 -37.38
N TRP A 54 17.75 -28.62 -38.11
CA TRP A 54 16.59 -27.79 -38.41
C TRP A 54 15.79 -27.43 -37.15
N ILE A 55 15.51 -28.41 -36.26
CA ILE A 55 14.85 -28.17 -34.98
C ILE A 55 15.67 -27.18 -34.13
N LEU A 56 16.98 -27.37 -34.01
CA LEU A 56 17.87 -26.45 -33.28
C LEU A 56 17.80 -25.02 -33.82
N LYS A 57 17.76 -24.88 -35.15
CA LYS A 57 17.63 -23.57 -35.81
C LYS A 57 16.27 -22.92 -35.57
N VAL A 58 15.17 -23.67 -35.70
CA VAL A 58 13.80 -23.16 -35.51
C VAL A 58 13.55 -22.79 -34.05
N MET A 59 14.02 -23.59 -33.11
CA MET A 59 13.93 -23.34 -31.66
C MET A 59 14.84 -22.19 -31.19
N LYS A 60 15.60 -21.56 -32.10
CA LYS A 60 16.62 -20.55 -31.79
C LYS A 60 17.52 -21.00 -30.63
N PHE A 61 17.93 -22.27 -30.65
CA PHE A 61 18.80 -22.81 -29.63
C PHE A 61 20.22 -22.28 -29.89
N THR A 62 20.68 -21.40 -29.02
CA THR A 62 22.05 -20.87 -29.04
C THR A 62 22.83 -21.45 -27.86
N ILE A 63 24.15 -21.34 -27.88
CA ILE A 63 25.01 -21.76 -26.76
C ILE A 63 24.59 -21.05 -25.46
N ASP A 64 24.05 -19.83 -25.57
CA ASP A 64 23.61 -19.02 -24.44
C ASP A 64 22.17 -19.33 -23.95
N GLY A 65 21.38 -20.19 -24.63
CA GLY A 65 20.02 -20.53 -24.22
C GLY A 65 19.01 -20.86 -25.34
N MET A 66 17.73 -20.92 -24.96
CA MET A 66 16.59 -21.26 -25.85
C MET A 66 15.68 -20.04 -26.02
N GLY A 67 15.52 -19.56 -27.25
CA GLY A 67 14.63 -18.42 -27.54
C GLY A 67 15.04 -17.15 -26.78
N ASN A 68 14.11 -16.56 -26.04
CA ASN A 68 14.35 -15.38 -25.18
C ASN A 68 14.94 -15.75 -23.81
N LEU A 69 15.03 -17.04 -23.48
CA LEU A 69 15.58 -17.51 -22.22
C LEU A 69 17.08 -17.76 -22.37
N ARG A 70 17.90 -17.02 -21.60
CA ARG A 70 19.34 -17.22 -21.51
C ARG A 70 19.75 -17.84 -20.17
N ILE A 71 20.65 -18.81 -20.23
CA ILE A 71 21.21 -19.44 -19.03
C ILE A 71 22.50 -18.71 -18.69
N THR A 72 22.57 -18.14 -17.50
CA THR A 72 23.76 -17.44 -16.99
C THR A 72 24.21 -18.11 -15.69
N GLU A 73 25.46 -17.86 -15.28
CA GLU A 73 26.00 -18.37 -14.01
C GLU A 73 25.17 -17.96 -12.78
N LYS A 74 24.45 -16.83 -12.88
CA LYS A 74 23.60 -16.28 -11.82
C LYS A 74 22.17 -16.82 -11.84
N GLY A 75 21.78 -17.54 -12.89
CA GLY A 75 20.43 -18.08 -13.07
C GLY A 75 19.87 -17.85 -14.48
N LEU A 76 18.55 -17.87 -14.58
CA LEU A 76 17.83 -17.70 -15.84
C LEU A 76 17.55 -16.22 -16.11
N LYS A 77 17.96 -15.73 -17.28
CA LYS A 77 17.71 -14.36 -17.74
C LYS A 77 16.76 -14.39 -18.92
N LEU A 78 15.62 -13.72 -18.76
CA LEU A 78 14.64 -13.57 -19.82
C LEU A 78 14.90 -12.26 -20.59
N GLU A 79 15.13 -12.35 -21.89
CA GLU A 79 15.40 -11.23 -22.79
C GLU A 79 14.32 -11.14 -23.87
N GLY A 80 13.25 -10.41 -23.57
CA GLY A 80 12.13 -10.19 -24.49
C GLY A 80 10.81 -10.72 -23.92
N ASP A 81 9.75 -10.59 -24.71
CA ASP A 81 8.42 -11.06 -24.32
C ASP A 81 8.42 -12.59 -24.26
N SER A 82 7.96 -13.15 -23.15
CA SER A 82 7.85 -14.60 -22.99
C SER A 82 6.63 -14.94 -22.16
N GLU A 83 6.01 -16.07 -22.50
CA GLU A 83 4.82 -16.57 -21.85
C GLU A 83 5.13 -17.86 -21.10
N PHE A 84 4.58 -17.98 -19.89
CA PHE A 84 4.68 -19.19 -19.08
C PHE A 84 3.31 -19.88 -19.08
N LEU A 85 3.23 -21.08 -19.66
CA LEU A 85 1.97 -21.85 -19.74
C LEU A 85 1.54 -22.42 -18.37
N GLN A 86 2.48 -22.53 -17.44
CA GLN A 86 2.28 -23.08 -16.10
C GLN A 86 2.86 -22.14 -15.04
N THR A 87 2.63 -22.47 -13.77
CA THR A 87 3.15 -21.74 -12.63
C THR A 87 4.68 -21.65 -12.68
N LEU A 88 5.19 -20.42 -12.61
CA LEU A 88 6.62 -20.15 -12.48
C LEU A 88 7.02 -20.22 -10.99
N TYR A 89 7.90 -21.17 -10.66
CA TYR A 89 8.54 -21.23 -9.36
C TYR A 89 9.93 -20.61 -9.45
N ALA A 90 10.14 -19.52 -8.74
CA ALA A 90 11.44 -18.86 -8.66
C ALA A 90 11.74 -18.54 -7.20
N LYS A 91 13.01 -18.75 -6.81
CA LYS A 91 13.51 -18.28 -5.51
C LYS A 91 13.46 -16.75 -5.45
N GLU A 92 13.74 -16.11 -6.58
CA GLU A 92 13.85 -14.67 -6.68
C GLU A 92 13.47 -14.20 -8.08
N ILE A 93 12.74 -13.09 -8.15
CA ILE A 93 12.38 -12.41 -9.39
C ILE A 93 12.87 -10.97 -9.27
N GLN A 94 13.85 -10.61 -10.11
CA GLN A 94 14.41 -9.26 -10.13
C GLN A 94 14.29 -8.62 -11.51
N SER A 95 14.07 -7.31 -11.53
CA SER A 95 14.25 -6.49 -12.71
C SER A 95 15.73 -6.17 -12.94
N LYS A 96 16.06 -5.62 -14.12
CA LYS A 96 17.43 -5.13 -14.39
C LYS A 96 17.80 -4.02 -13.39
N PRO A 97 19.08 -3.91 -12.98
CA PRO A 97 19.52 -2.86 -12.08
C PRO A 97 19.08 -1.47 -12.54
N GLY A 98 18.51 -0.69 -11.62
CA GLY A 98 18.00 0.65 -11.90
C GLY A 98 16.66 0.70 -12.66
N ARG A 99 16.00 -0.44 -12.90
CA ARG A 99 14.65 -0.48 -13.49
C ARG A 99 13.65 -1.10 -12.51
N PRO A 100 12.42 -0.58 -12.42
CA PRO A 100 11.38 -1.18 -11.58
C PRO A 100 10.89 -2.52 -12.16
N LEU A 101 10.36 -3.37 -11.27
CA LEU A 101 9.61 -4.57 -11.65
C LEU A 101 8.14 -4.18 -11.80
N PHE A 102 7.60 -4.30 -13.01
CA PHE A 102 6.18 -4.04 -13.28
C PHE A 102 5.39 -5.35 -13.24
N LEU A 103 4.31 -5.37 -12.47
CA LEU A 103 3.33 -6.45 -12.43
C LEU A 103 1.98 -5.90 -12.88
N GLN A 104 1.50 -6.31 -14.05
CA GLN A 104 0.24 -5.86 -14.62
C GLN A 104 -0.70 -7.05 -14.80
N SER A 105 -1.96 -6.86 -14.40
CA SER A 105 -3.00 -7.89 -14.50
C SER A 105 -4.35 -7.25 -14.77
N SER A 106 -5.18 -7.91 -15.57
CA SER A 106 -6.60 -7.56 -15.76
C SER A 106 -7.49 -8.00 -14.59
N ARG A 107 -6.92 -8.78 -13.66
CA ARG A 107 -7.56 -9.29 -12.44
C ARG A 107 -6.77 -8.86 -11.22
N ASN A 108 -7.34 -9.09 -10.04
CA ASN A 108 -6.67 -8.79 -8.77
C ASN A 108 -5.32 -9.49 -8.67
N ILE A 109 -4.33 -8.76 -8.16
CA ILE A 109 -3.01 -9.29 -7.84
C ILE A 109 -2.97 -9.50 -6.32
N SER A 110 -2.59 -10.71 -5.90
CA SER A 110 -2.46 -11.07 -4.49
C SER A 110 -1.03 -11.54 -4.19
N VAL A 111 -0.36 -10.91 -3.23
CA VAL A 111 0.92 -11.35 -2.68
C VAL A 111 0.64 -11.98 -1.33
N ASN A 112 0.92 -13.28 -1.21
CA ASN A 112 0.64 -14.06 -0.01
C ASN A 112 1.95 -14.56 0.59
N VAL A 113 2.13 -14.34 1.90
CA VAL A 113 3.18 -14.95 2.69
C VAL A 113 2.56 -16.07 3.50
N VAL A 114 3.08 -17.29 3.36
CA VAL A 114 2.58 -18.47 4.07
C VAL A 114 3.66 -19.06 4.99
N ASN A 115 3.25 -19.72 6.08
CA ASN A 115 4.16 -20.44 6.96
C ASN A 115 4.50 -21.85 6.42
N GLY A 116 5.36 -22.59 7.15
CA GLY A 116 5.73 -23.96 6.79
C GLY A 116 4.56 -24.94 6.72
N ASN A 117 3.45 -24.63 7.38
CA ASN A 117 2.20 -25.41 7.34
C ASN A 117 1.23 -24.93 6.25
N LYS A 118 1.69 -24.08 5.31
CA LYS A 118 0.89 -23.44 4.25
C LYS A 118 -0.26 -22.56 4.74
N GLN A 119 -0.22 -22.10 5.99
CA GLN A 119 -1.19 -21.15 6.52
C GLN A 119 -0.79 -19.72 6.12
N LEU A 120 -1.77 -18.91 5.75
CA LEU A 120 -1.58 -17.52 5.37
C LEU A 120 -1.17 -16.67 6.58
N LEU A 121 -0.03 -16.01 6.49
CA LEU A 121 0.49 -15.08 7.51
C LEU A 121 0.21 -13.62 7.14
N THR A 122 0.41 -13.26 5.89
CA THR A 122 0.24 -11.89 5.40
C THR A 122 -0.27 -11.93 3.97
N GLN A 123 -1.18 -11.02 3.65
CA GLN A 123 -1.77 -10.90 2.34
C GLN A 123 -1.83 -9.44 1.93
N LEU A 124 -1.39 -9.17 0.71
CA LEU A 124 -1.53 -7.90 0.03
C LEU A 124 -2.36 -8.13 -1.23
N VAL A 125 -3.53 -7.50 -1.34
CA VAL A 125 -4.39 -7.60 -2.52
C VAL A 125 -4.60 -6.22 -3.12
N THR A 126 -4.36 -6.10 -4.41
CA THR A 126 -4.71 -4.92 -5.21
C THR A 126 -5.66 -5.33 -6.34
N GLY A 127 -6.71 -4.54 -6.54
CA GLY A 127 -7.75 -4.82 -7.52
C GLY A 127 -8.54 -3.57 -7.89
N SER A 128 -9.60 -3.74 -8.70
CA SER A 128 -10.45 -2.62 -9.15
C SER A 128 -11.19 -1.91 -8.01
N SER A 129 -11.47 -2.62 -6.91
CA SER A 129 -12.14 -2.08 -5.73
C SER A 129 -11.19 -1.37 -4.76
N GLY A 130 -9.87 -1.42 -5.00
CA GLY A 130 -8.86 -0.78 -4.15
C GLY A 130 -7.80 -1.74 -3.61
N PHE A 131 -7.19 -1.31 -2.51
CA PHE A 131 -6.03 -1.95 -1.89
C PHE A 131 -6.39 -2.51 -0.51
N ARG A 132 -6.01 -3.75 -0.25
CA ARG A 132 -6.25 -4.43 1.03
C ARG A 132 -4.95 -5.06 1.51
N ALA A 133 -4.57 -4.74 2.75
CA ALA A 133 -3.48 -5.40 3.46
C ALA A 133 -4.06 -6.14 4.68
N GLN A 134 -3.63 -7.39 4.87
CA GLN A 134 -3.95 -8.19 6.05
C GLN A 134 -2.64 -8.76 6.60
N GLY A 135 -2.35 -8.48 7.87
CA GLY A 135 -1.15 -8.92 8.55
C GLY A 135 -1.08 -8.35 9.97
N ARG A 136 0.02 -8.62 10.66
CA ARG A 136 0.25 -8.15 12.04
C ARG A 136 0.69 -6.69 12.11
N MET A 137 1.30 -6.19 11.04
CA MET A 137 1.83 -4.83 10.95
C MET A 137 1.77 -4.36 9.50
N PHE A 138 1.32 -3.13 9.30
CA PHE A 138 1.38 -2.42 8.03
C PHE A 138 2.05 -1.08 8.24
N GLU A 139 3.06 -0.75 7.43
CA GLU A 139 3.87 0.46 7.59
C GLU A 139 4.06 1.15 6.24
N VAL A 140 3.85 2.46 6.21
CA VAL A 140 4.08 3.34 5.06
C VAL A 140 5.12 4.37 5.44
N LYS A 141 6.26 4.36 4.72
CA LYS A 141 7.35 5.31 4.90
C LYS A 141 7.48 6.26 3.73
N SER A 142 7.96 7.47 4.01
CA SER A 142 8.46 8.39 2.99
C SER A 142 9.72 7.82 2.32
N THR A 143 10.10 8.37 1.16
CA THR A 143 11.36 8.03 0.47
C THR A 143 12.60 8.28 1.32
N SER A 144 12.50 9.19 2.30
CA SER A 144 13.57 9.50 3.26
C SER A 144 13.59 8.54 4.47
N GLY A 145 12.65 7.59 4.56
CA GLY A 145 12.55 6.62 5.64
C GLY A 145 11.64 7.01 6.82
N ASN A 146 11.09 8.22 6.83
CA ASN A 146 10.21 8.69 7.91
C ASN A 146 8.85 7.95 7.88
N LEU A 147 8.34 7.57 9.05
CA LEU A 147 7.03 6.92 9.19
C LEU A 147 5.90 7.91 8.85
N LEU A 148 5.03 7.55 7.90
CA LEU A 148 3.86 8.33 7.54
C LEU A 148 2.57 7.74 8.13
N PHE A 149 2.47 6.42 8.13
CA PHE A 149 1.32 5.68 8.66
C PHE A 149 1.76 4.28 9.10
N SER A 150 1.34 3.84 10.28
CA SER A 150 1.42 2.44 10.68
C SER A 150 0.14 1.96 11.35
N ALA A 151 -0.13 0.67 11.22
CA ALA A 151 -1.23 0.01 11.90
C ALA A 151 -0.81 -1.40 12.32
N ASP A 152 -1.02 -1.73 13.59
CA ASP A 152 -0.86 -3.08 14.16
C ASP A 152 -2.08 -3.46 15.02
N GLU A 153 -1.94 -4.49 15.85
CA GLU A 153 -3.02 -4.98 16.74
C GLU A 153 -3.27 -4.04 17.93
N GLN A 154 -2.33 -3.17 18.27
CA GLN A 154 -2.35 -2.31 19.45
C GLN A 154 -2.82 -0.89 19.11
N GLU A 155 -2.25 -0.30 18.06
CA GLU A 155 -2.50 1.09 17.69
C GLU A 155 -2.38 1.39 16.20
N VAL A 156 -2.85 2.57 15.84
CA VAL A 156 -2.67 3.17 14.52
C VAL A 156 -1.96 4.50 14.71
N VAL A 157 -0.79 4.66 14.09
CA VAL A 157 0.05 5.85 14.20
C VAL A 157 0.02 6.60 12.87
N VAL A 158 -0.27 7.90 12.94
CA VAL A 158 -0.18 8.81 11.80
C VAL A 158 1.00 9.74 12.04
N GLY A 159 2.11 9.50 11.34
CA GLY A 159 3.35 10.27 11.49
C GLY A 159 3.48 11.47 10.53
N ALA A 160 2.47 11.72 9.71
CA ALA A 160 2.45 12.87 8.81
C ALA A 160 2.30 14.19 9.60
N GLU A 161 3.02 15.24 9.19
CA GLU A 161 2.95 16.57 9.81
C GLU A 161 1.54 17.18 9.78
N ARG A 162 0.74 16.81 8.78
CA ARG A 162 -0.62 17.33 8.61
C ARG A 162 -1.56 16.23 8.17
N LEU A 163 -2.53 15.92 9.03
CA LEU A 163 -3.69 15.09 8.68
C LEU A 163 -4.88 16.00 8.35
N ARG A 164 -5.41 15.90 7.12
CA ARG A 164 -6.62 16.61 6.70
C ARG A 164 -7.74 15.61 6.45
N VAL A 165 -8.87 15.80 7.13
CA VAL A 165 -10.09 15.01 6.92
C VAL A 165 -11.07 15.85 6.09
N THR A 166 -11.34 15.45 4.85
CA THR A 166 -12.18 16.19 3.89
C THR A 166 -13.54 15.54 3.62
N GLY A 167 -13.89 14.46 4.33
CA GLY A 167 -15.20 13.84 4.21
C GLY A 167 -16.31 14.84 4.60
N ALA A 168 -17.47 14.78 3.93
CA ALA A 168 -18.60 15.66 4.21
C ALA A 168 -19.05 15.60 5.68
N GLU A 169 -18.95 14.41 6.28
CA GLU A 169 -19.27 14.15 7.69
C GLU A 169 -18.08 14.38 8.65
N GLY A 170 -16.92 14.79 8.13
CA GLY A 170 -15.71 15.01 8.92
C GLY A 170 -15.17 13.74 9.57
N ALA A 171 -14.73 13.87 10.82
CA ALA A 171 -14.23 12.77 11.65
C ALA A 171 -15.11 12.60 12.89
N VAL A 172 -15.46 11.36 13.21
CA VAL A 172 -16.21 11.01 14.42
C VAL A 172 -15.26 10.38 15.42
N PHE A 173 -15.16 10.98 16.61
CA PHE A 173 -14.38 10.46 17.71
C PHE A 173 -15.33 9.91 18.78
N SER A 174 -15.27 8.61 19.03
CA SER A 174 -16.16 7.93 20.00
C SER A 174 -15.71 8.10 21.45
N LYS A 175 -14.48 8.56 21.66
CA LYS A 175 -13.85 8.79 22.95
C LYS A 175 -13.27 10.20 23.00
N SER A 176 -12.47 10.49 24.01
CA SER A 176 -11.76 11.76 24.16
C SER A 176 -10.72 11.96 23.06
N VAL A 177 -10.59 13.20 22.61
CA VAL A 177 -9.48 13.67 21.77
C VAL A 177 -8.65 14.61 22.62
N GLU A 178 -7.37 14.28 22.81
CA GLU A 178 -6.42 15.16 23.48
C GLU A 178 -5.69 15.99 22.43
N THR A 179 -5.73 17.31 22.57
CA THR A 179 -5.04 18.24 21.69
C THR A 179 -4.62 19.48 22.48
N PRO A 180 -3.41 20.01 22.27
CA PRO A 180 -2.95 21.22 22.96
C PRO A 180 -3.73 22.47 22.52
N HIS A 181 -4.32 22.46 21.32
CA HIS A 181 -5.02 23.62 20.79
C HIS A 181 -6.11 23.21 19.80
N VAL A 182 -7.23 23.94 19.82
CA VAL A 182 -8.33 23.80 18.85
C VAL A 182 -8.59 25.18 18.25
N ARG A 183 -8.52 25.28 16.93
CA ARG A 183 -8.80 26.52 16.19
C ARG A 183 -9.53 26.26 14.89
N ALA A 184 -10.33 27.22 14.46
CA ALA A 184 -10.90 27.24 13.11
C ALA A 184 -9.87 27.71 12.07
N GLU A 185 -10.20 27.55 10.78
CA GLU A 185 -9.44 28.19 9.71
C GLU A 185 -9.61 29.71 9.75
N PRO A 186 -8.64 30.50 9.25
CA PRO A 186 -8.77 31.96 9.18
C PRO A 186 -10.09 32.36 8.51
N PHE A 187 -10.76 33.37 9.08
CA PHE A 187 -12.06 33.88 8.62
C PHE A 187 -13.23 32.89 8.71
N LYS A 188 -13.07 31.76 9.43
CA LYS A 188 -14.16 30.84 9.77
C LYS A 188 -14.40 30.84 11.28
N GLU A 189 -15.65 30.65 11.68
CA GLU A 189 -16.01 30.51 13.08
C GLU A 189 -15.58 29.14 13.64
N LEU A 190 -15.10 29.11 14.89
CA LEU A 190 -14.97 27.87 15.66
C LEU A 190 -16.31 27.58 16.33
N ARG A 191 -17.08 26.67 15.74
CA ARG A 191 -18.38 26.26 16.27
C ARG A 191 -18.24 25.00 17.12
N LEU A 192 -18.48 25.14 18.41
CA LEU A 192 -18.62 24.03 19.35
C LEU A 192 -20.10 23.89 19.68
N GLU A 193 -20.75 22.83 19.20
CA GLU A 193 -22.19 22.66 19.36
C GLU A 193 -22.61 21.28 19.83
N SER A 194 -23.74 21.23 20.54
CA SER A 194 -24.43 20.01 20.94
C SER A 194 -25.92 20.16 20.63
N PRO A 195 -26.38 19.78 19.42
CA PRO A 195 -27.75 20.03 18.99
C PRO A 195 -28.81 19.29 19.81
N THR A 196 -28.45 18.14 20.37
CA THR A 196 -29.40 17.23 21.05
C THR A 196 -29.12 17.03 22.54
N ARG A 197 -27.98 17.49 23.04
CA ARG A 197 -27.53 17.25 24.42
C ARG A 197 -26.93 18.54 25.00
N SER A 198 -25.94 18.41 25.85
CA SER A 198 -25.18 19.52 26.43
C SER A 198 -23.79 19.62 25.83
N LEU A 199 -23.23 20.81 25.89
CA LEU A 199 -21.80 21.07 25.71
C LEU A 199 -21.25 21.45 27.08
N LEU A 200 -20.23 20.74 27.57
CA LEU A 200 -19.57 21.02 28.85
C LEU A 200 -18.14 21.49 28.57
N MET A 201 -17.77 22.63 29.16
CA MET A 201 -16.40 23.15 29.12
C MET A 201 -15.94 23.36 30.57
N GLU A 202 -14.90 22.62 30.96
CA GLU A 202 -14.36 22.63 32.32
C GLU A 202 -12.83 22.75 32.24
N ALA A 203 -12.24 23.54 33.12
CA ALA A 203 -10.80 23.74 33.17
C ALA A 203 -10.33 23.96 34.62
N PRO A 204 -9.18 23.38 35.04
CA PRO A 204 -8.71 23.48 36.43
C PRO A 204 -8.46 24.90 36.92
N LYS A 205 -8.09 25.82 36.01
CA LYS A 205 -7.83 27.23 36.32
C LYS A 205 -8.99 28.16 35.94
N GLY A 206 -10.14 27.59 35.59
CA GLY A 206 -11.27 28.33 35.02
C GLY A 206 -11.25 28.37 33.50
N VAL A 207 -12.40 28.71 32.92
CA VAL A 207 -12.60 28.86 31.48
C VAL A 207 -12.72 30.35 31.18
N GLU A 208 -11.82 30.86 30.35
CA GLU A 208 -11.85 32.25 29.90
C GLU A 208 -12.37 32.31 28.46
N ILE A 209 -13.42 33.09 28.25
CA ILE A 209 -14.02 33.31 26.92
C ILE A 209 -13.77 34.77 26.54
N GLN A 210 -12.89 35.00 25.57
CA GLN A 210 -12.55 36.33 25.06
C GLN A 210 -12.91 36.43 23.58
N ALA A 211 -13.35 37.62 23.15
CA ALA A 211 -13.50 37.98 21.75
C ALA A 211 -12.65 39.22 21.46
N GLU A 212 -11.49 39.05 20.83
CA GLU A 212 -10.58 40.15 20.47
C GLU A 212 -11.24 41.13 19.48
N ALA A 213 -12.11 40.60 18.61
CA ALA A 213 -12.96 41.36 17.72
C ALA A 213 -14.37 40.75 17.68
N GLY A 214 -15.41 41.59 17.81
CA GLY A 214 -16.81 41.16 17.78
C GLY A 214 -17.47 41.14 19.16
N ASP A 215 -18.64 40.51 19.24
CA ASP A 215 -19.43 40.36 20.46
C ASP A 215 -19.51 38.89 20.93
N ILE A 216 -19.57 38.67 22.24
CA ILE A 216 -19.93 37.37 22.81
C ILE A 216 -21.45 37.37 22.98
N ARG A 217 -22.15 36.49 22.25
CA ARG A 217 -23.61 36.34 22.33
C ARG A 217 -23.98 34.99 22.91
N ALA A 218 -24.65 35.00 24.06
CA ALA A 218 -25.30 33.83 24.64
C ALA A 218 -26.81 33.95 24.44
N ILE A 219 -27.41 33.01 23.72
CA ILE A 219 -28.86 32.96 23.46
C ILE A 219 -29.38 31.63 23.99
N CYS A 220 -30.38 31.70 24.88
CA CYS A 220 -31.00 30.52 25.48
C CYS A 220 -32.50 30.53 25.18
N ARG A 221 -33.05 29.36 24.83
CA ARG A 221 -34.49 29.21 24.55
C ARG A 221 -35.35 29.20 25.83
N ASN A 222 -34.85 28.58 26.89
CA ASN A 222 -35.60 28.38 28.13
C ASN A 222 -35.01 29.21 29.29
N GLU A 223 -33.74 28.98 29.61
CA GLU A 223 -33.10 29.59 30.77
C GLU A 223 -31.61 29.82 30.49
N LEU A 224 -31.09 30.96 30.92
CA LEU A 224 -29.66 31.24 31.07
C LEU A 224 -29.37 31.34 32.57
N ARG A 225 -28.59 30.41 33.12
CA ARG A 225 -28.21 30.40 34.54
C ARG A 225 -26.74 30.78 34.68
N LEU A 226 -26.49 31.90 35.36
CA LEU A 226 -25.16 32.32 35.80
C LEU A 226 -25.10 32.06 37.32
N GLU A 227 -24.20 31.20 37.76
CA GLU A 227 -24.09 30.78 39.16
C GLU A 227 -22.63 30.74 39.59
N SER A 228 -22.33 31.36 40.73
CA SER A 228 -21.06 31.21 41.43
C SER A 228 -21.26 30.32 42.65
N LYS A 229 -20.47 29.24 42.77
CA LYS A 229 -20.52 28.32 43.92
C LYS A 229 -19.75 28.84 45.14
N ASP A 230 -18.70 29.61 44.88
CA ASP A 230 -17.79 30.14 45.90
C ASP A 230 -17.26 31.49 45.42
N GLY A 231 -17.99 32.56 45.72
CA GLY A 231 -17.64 33.92 45.32
C GLY A 231 -18.83 34.70 44.76
N GLU A 232 -18.52 35.65 43.88
CA GLU A 232 -19.51 36.57 43.29
C GLU A 232 -19.52 36.47 41.76
N ILE A 233 -20.58 37.00 41.16
CA ILE A 233 -20.68 37.19 39.71
C ILE A 233 -20.44 38.69 39.48
N ALA A 234 -19.27 39.04 38.96
CA ALA A 234 -18.93 40.42 38.62
C ALA A 234 -19.28 40.70 37.14
N LEU A 235 -20.05 41.76 36.92
CA LEU A 235 -20.33 42.31 35.59
C LEU A 235 -19.70 43.70 35.56
N ASP A 236 -18.58 43.85 34.86
CA ASP A 236 -17.88 45.13 34.69
C ASP A 236 -18.11 45.66 33.28
N ALA A 237 -18.92 46.72 33.17
CA ALA A 237 -19.22 47.38 31.91
C ALA A 237 -19.68 48.82 32.14
N GLN A 238 -19.49 49.69 31.15
CA GLN A 238 -20.01 51.06 31.18
C GLN A 238 -21.53 51.11 31.31
N TRP A 239 -22.24 50.11 30.79
CA TRP A 239 -23.68 49.99 30.88
C TRP A 239 -24.09 48.53 31.00
N ILE A 240 -24.94 48.23 31.97
CA ILE A 240 -25.57 46.92 32.16
C ILE A 240 -27.08 47.14 32.09
N ARG A 241 -27.76 46.37 31.24
CA ARG A 241 -29.22 46.47 31.08
C ARG A 241 -29.86 45.12 31.30
N LEU A 242 -30.60 44.99 32.40
CA LEU A 242 -31.44 43.84 32.70
C LEU A 242 -32.89 44.22 32.41
N LEU A 243 -33.38 43.84 31.23
CA LEU A 243 -34.71 44.22 30.77
C LEU A 243 -35.77 43.26 31.30
N ARG A 244 -36.88 43.80 31.80
CA ARG A 244 -38.07 43.03 32.23
C ARG A 244 -37.78 42.01 33.34
N LEU A 245 -36.97 42.40 34.33
CA LEU A 245 -36.84 41.60 35.55
C LEU A 245 -38.22 41.52 36.25
N PRO A 246 -38.75 40.32 36.52
CA PRO A 246 -39.97 40.20 37.31
C PRO A 246 -39.71 40.68 38.74
N GLU A 247 -40.66 41.43 39.29
CA GLU A 247 -40.59 41.89 40.68
C GLU A 247 -40.61 40.69 41.64
N GLY A 248 -39.54 40.54 42.42
CA GLY A 248 -39.46 39.56 43.48
C GLY A 248 -40.43 39.94 44.59
N LYS A 249 -41.57 39.25 44.70
CA LYS A 249 -42.46 39.39 45.86
C LYS A 249 -41.78 38.74 47.05
N ALA A 250 -41.16 39.54 47.92
CA ALA A 250 -40.79 39.09 49.25
C ALA A 250 -42.05 38.53 49.92
N SER A 251 -42.04 37.24 50.26
CA SER A 251 -43.11 36.67 51.05
C SER A 251 -43.14 37.41 52.38
N THR A 252 -44.13 38.27 52.59
CA THR A 252 -44.52 38.76 53.91
C THR A 252 -45.14 37.60 54.69
N GLY A 253 -44.36 36.55 54.92
CA GLY A 253 -44.59 35.60 55.99
C GLY A 253 -44.16 36.29 57.28
N SER A 254 -45.08 36.36 58.24
CA SER A 254 -44.89 36.90 59.58
C SER A 254 -43.48 36.67 60.13
N LEU A 255 -42.87 37.72 60.67
CA LEU A 255 -41.61 37.66 61.38
C LEU A 255 -41.60 36.52 62.41
N SER A 256 -40.88 35.44 62.11
CA SER A 256 -40.28 34.57 63.12
C SER A 256 -38.79 34.46 62.82
N SER A 257 -38.01 35.26 63.55
CA SER A 257 -36.58 35.16 63.83
C SER A 257 -35.73 34.28 62.88
N GLY A 258 -35.00 34.91 61.95
CA GLY A 258 -33.89 34.27 61.24
C GLY A 258 -33.38 35.08 60.05
N THR A 259 -32.21 35.70 60.22
CA THR A 259 -31.29 36.24 59.20
C THR A 259 -31.83 37.34 58.25
N ARG A 260 -31.41 38.59 58.50
CA ARG A 260 -31.58 39.73 57.58
C ARG A 260 -30.94 39.42 56.22
N GLN A 261 -31.74 39.23 55.17
CA GLN A 261 -31.29 39.45 53.79
C GLN A 261 -31.48 40.92 53.44
N THR A 262 -30.37 41.62 53.17
CA THR A 262 -30.38 42.98 52.63
C THR A 262 -30.61 42.88 51.12
N VAL A 263 -31.84 43.11 50.69
CA VAL A 263 -32.18 43.34 49.28
C VAL A 263 -31.97 44.83 49.01
N TYR A 264 -31.04 45.17 48.10
CA TYR A 264 -30.89 46.54 47.61
C TYR A 264 -31.92 46.76 46.50
N GLU A 265 -32.85 47.67 46.74
CA GLU A 265 -33.84 48.13 45.77
C GLU A 265 -33.31 49.46 45.18
N ASP A 266 -33.04 49.48 43.87
CA ASP A 266 -32.48 50.67 43.20
C ASP A 266 -33.60 51.64 42.81
N ARG A 267 -33.66 52.77 43.52
CA ARG A 267 -34.63 53.83 43.27
C ARG A 267 -34.04 54.76 42.22
N SER A 268 -34.51 54.64 40.99
CA SER A 268 -34.12 55.51 39.88
C SER A 268 -34.65 56.94 40.07
N GLU A 269 -33.84 57.81 40.69
CA GLU A 269 -34.04 59.26 40.63
C GLU A 269 -33.32 59.84 39.40
N SER A 270 -34.11 60.26 38.42
CA SER A 270 -33.66 61.03 37.27
C SER A 270 -33.34 62.46 37.70
N GLU A 271 -32.09 62.73 38.08
CA GLU A 271 -31.62 64.10 38.33
C GLU A 271 -31.25 64.79 37.01
N ARG A 272 -32.01 65.83 36.64
CA ARG A 272 -31.72 66.71 35.50
C ARG A 272 -30.64 67.72 35.89
N ILE A 273 -29.49 67.66 35.22
CA ILE A 273 -28.40 68.64 35.31
C ILE A 273 -28.84 69.96 34.62
N PRO A 274 -28.70 71.14 35.23
CA PRO A 274 -28.94 72.40 34.55
C PRO A 274 -27.74 72.81 33.67
N THR A 275 -28.05 73.21 32.45
CA THR A 275 -27.15 73.83 31.46
C THR A 275 -26.54 75.13 32.01
N GLU A 276 -25.21 75.18 32.16
CA GLU A 276 -24.48 76.41 32.41
C GLU A 276 -24.03 77.05 31.09
N THR A 277 -24.33 78.34 30.95
CA THR A 277 -24.12 79.14 29.74
C THR A 277 -22.80 79.91 29.85
N ALA A 278 -22.04 79.91 28.76
CA ALA A 278 -20.76 80.58 28.45
C ALA A 278 -20.36 81.85 29.22
N ARG A 279 -19.04 82.00 29.48
CA ARG A 279 -18.34 83.29 29.33
C ARG A 279 -16.86 83.16 28.95
N ALA A 280 -16.43 84.12 28.13
CA ALA A 280 -15.26 84.17 27.26
C ALA A 280 -13.97 84.79 27.87
N GLY A 281 -12.85 84.53 27.18
CA GLY A 281 -11.59 85.30 27.21
C GLY A 281 -10.70 85.03 28.43
N ARG A 282 -9.38 84.86 28.31
CA ARG A 282 -8.41 85.35 27.31
C ARG A 282 -7.26 84.36 27.20
#